data_AF-A0A178HNX1-F1
#
_entry.id   AF-A0A178HNX1-F1
#
_cell.length_a   1.000
_cell.length_b   1.000
_cell.length_c   1.000
_cell.angle_alpha   90.00
_cell.angle_beta   90.00
_cell.angle_gamma   90.00
#
_symmetry.space_group_name_H-M   'P 1'
#
loop_
_entity.id
_entity.type
_entity.pdbx_description
1 polymer ?
#
loop_
_entity_poly.entity_id
_entity_poly.type
_entity_poly.pdbx_seq_one_letter_code
_entity_poly.pdbx_strand_id
1 'polypeptide(L)'
;MFAMLGPISFRLITYFEGVTNKRGYDYARHDVIEGKPRLQWIGDDLEEVDIDLMFHVSYCNPEAELAKLKVAGSMHTALPFIYGSGQYVGMFVIKSIRSTARQTNSRGALVAVTARVSLVEHGGFGGLGGLLGAVISVVNNVARASGAGGNARSGPPPAAPSGDPGGVSSGSIVRQ
;
A
#
# COMPACT_ATOMS: atom_id res chain seq x y z
N MET A 1 -8.65 -3.53 5.77
CA MET A 1 -7.18 -3.61 5.62
C MET A 1 -6.59 -2.80 6.76
N PHE A 2 -5.54 -3.26 7.48
CA PHE A 2 -5.12 -2.61 8.75
C PHE A 2 -3.74 -1.93 8.70
N ALA A 3 -2.83 -2.37 7.83
CA ALA A 3 -1.70 -1.56 7.34
C ALA A 3 -1.00 -2.24 6.14
N MET A 4 -0.17 -1.49 5.44
CA MET A 4 0.80 -2.01 4.46
C MET A 4 2.21 -1.54 4.82
N LEU A 5 3.19 -2.44 4.67
CA LEU A 5 4.61 -2.12 4.70
C LEU A 5 5.23 -2.55 3.37
N GLY A 6 5.31 -1.61 2.42
CA GLY A 6 5.66 -1.92 1.03
C GLY A 6 4.72 -2.97 0.40
N PRO A 7 5.23 -4.06 -0.19
CA PRO A 7 4.38 -5.10 -0.82
C PRO A 7 3.68 -6.01 0.21
N ILE A 8 4.02 -5.90 1.50
CA ILE A 8 3.47 -6.77 2.54
C ILE A 8 2.16 -6.16 3.03
N SER A 9 1.06 -6.73 2.57
CA SER A 9 -0.26 -6.44 3.13
C SER A 9 -0.48 -7.28 4.38
N PHE A 10 -0.68 -6.64 5.52
CA PHE A 10 -1.13 -7.33 6.72
C PHE A 10 -2.61 -7.66 6.57
N ARG A 11 -2.92 -8.84 6.02
CA ARG A 11 -4.26 -9.45 6.13
C ARG A 11 -4.37 -10.16 7.48
N LEU A 12 -4.39 -9.37 8.53
CA LEU A 12 -4.89 -9.83 9.83
C LEU A 12 -6.33 -9.37 9.92
N ILE A 13 -7.23 -10.33 10.07
CA ILE A 13 -8.55 -10.03 10.58
C ILE A 13 -8.27 -9.52 12.01
N THR A 14 -8.80 -8.34 12.32
CA THR A 14 -8.95 -7.78 13.67
C THR A 14 -7.67 -7.23 14.35
N TYR A 15 -7.42 -5.93 14.14
CA TYR A 15 -6.70 -4.96 15.00
C TYR A 15 -5.20 -5.18 15.33
N PHE A 16 -4.46 -4.07 15.40
CA PHE A 16 -3.21 -4.03 16.17
C PHE A 16 -3.58 -4.11 17.66
N GLU A 17 -2.86 -4.91 18.44
CA GLU A 17 -3.04 -4.92 19.89
C GLU A 17 -2.62 -3.56 20.50
N GLY A 18 -1.64 -2.91 19.87
CA GLY A 18 -1.28 -1.51 20.11
C GLY A 18 -0.36 -1.00 19.02
N VAL A 19 -0.51 0.29 18.67
CA VAL A 19 0.47 1.06 17.90
C VAL A 19 0.96 2.17 18.80
N THR A 20 2.26 2.17 19.10
CA THR A 20 2.89 3.27 19.83
C THR A 20 3.72 4.07 18.86
N ASN A 21 3.40 5.35 18.72
CA ASN A 21 4.13 6.29 17.89
C ASN A 21 4.91 7.24 18.79
N LYS A 22 6.21 7.34 18.58
CA LYS A 22 7.11 8.22 19.34
C LYS A 22 7.76 9.17 18.35
N ARG A 23 7.54 10.46 18.57
CA ARG A 23 8.20 11.52 17.83
C ARG A 23 8.94 12.43 18.80
N GLY A 24 10.25 12.55 18.60
CA GLY A 24 11.09 13.47 19.36
C GLY A 24 11.22 14.81 18.66
N TYR A 25 11.43 15.86 19.45
CA TYR A 25 11.80 17.19 18.97
C TYR A 25 13.05 17.60 19.72
N ASP A 26 14.13 17.91 19.01
CA ASP A 26 15.41 18.23 19.63
C ASP A 26 15.53 19.73 19.93
N TYR A 27 16.02 20.02 21.13
CA TYR A 27 16.16 21.39 21.65
C TYR A 27 17.54 21.58 22.30
N ALA A 28 18.30 22.54 21.77
CA ALA A 28 19.51 23.04 22.41
C ALA A 28 19.13 23.86 23.63
N ARG A 29 19.78 23.56 24.77
CA ARG A 29 19.66 24.38 25.98
C ARG A 29 20.79 25.41 26.01
N HIS A 30 20.44 26.67 26.19
CA HIS A 30 21.36 27.76 26.43
C HIS A 30 21.14 28.32 27.84
N ASP A 31 22.06 28.04 28.74
CA ASP A 31 22.02 28.55 30.12
C ASP A 31 22.34 30.06 30.14
N VAL A 32 21.64 30.79 31.01
CA VAL A 32 21.77 32.25 31.16
C VAL A 32 22.12 32.55 32.61
N ILE A 33 23.04 33.49 32.84
CA ILE A 33 23.42 33.93 34.19
C ILE A 33 22.19 34.49 34.91
N GLU A 34 21.90 33.95 36.10
CA GLU A 34 20.79 34.36 36.99
C GLU A 34 19.38 34.29 36.37
N GLY A 35 19.21 33.53 35.28
CA GLY A 35 17.93 33.37 34.59
C GLY A 35 17.54 31.91 34.36
N LYS A 36 16.31 31.70 33.87
CA LYS A 36 15.91 30.37 33.38
C LYS A 36 16.61 30.08 32.04
N PRO A 37 17.14 28.86 31.84
CA PRO A 37 17.72 28.46 30.55
C PRO A 37 16.74 28.63 29.40
N ARG A 38 17.24 29.07 28.24
CA ARG A 38 16.46 29.20 27.00
C ARG A 38 16.61 27.93 26.17
N LEU A 39 15.54 27.53 25.48
CA LEU A 39 15.55 26.38 24.57
C LEU A 39 15.48 26.87 23.12
N GLN A 40 16.35 26.34 22.26
CA GLN A 40 16.35 26.59 20.82
C GLN A 40 16.10 25.29 20.08
N TRP A 41 15.08 25.26 19.22
CA TRP A 41 14.77 24.09 18.40
C TRP A 41 15.91 23.84 17.39
N ILE A 42 16.38 22.60 17.32
CA ILE A 42 17.47 22.16 16.43
C ILE A 42 16.91 21.38 15.24
N GLY A 43 15.84 20.62 15.47
CA GLY A 43 15.24 19.79 14.45
C GLY A 43 14.27 18.77 15.04
N ASP A 44 13.65 18.02 14.16
CA ASP A 44 12.80 16.89 14.54
C ASP A 44 13.68 15.63 14.61
N ASP A 45 13.45 14.81 15.64
CA ASP A 45 14.06 13.49 15.74
C ASP A 45 13.28 12.48 14.89
N LEU A 46 13.91 11.35 14.56
CA LEU A 46 13.28 10.32 13.75
C LEU A 46 12.07 9.72 14.48
N GLU A 47 10.95 9.56 13.76
CA GLU A 47 9.77 8.92 14.32
C GLU A 47 10.01 7.42 14.52
N GLU A 48 9.74 6.91 15.73
CA GLU A 48 9.75 5.47 16.02
C GLU A 48 8.31 4.95 16.14
N VAL A 49 8.02 3.82 15.48
CA VAL A 49 6.70 3.17 15.54
C VAL A 49 6.87 1.73 16.00
N ASP A 50 6.31 1.43 17.17
CA ASP A 50 6.24 0.08 17.70
C ASP A 50 4.86 -0.52 17.41
N ILE A 51 4.86 -1.69 16.76
CA ILE A 51 3.65 -2.40 16.32
C ILE A 51 3.62 -3.79 16.95
N ASP A 52 2.53 -4.09 17.65
CA ASP A 52 2.24 -5.43 18.17
C ASP A 52 1.28 -6.18 17.26
N LEU A 53 1.76 -7.33 16.75
CA LEU A 53 1.06 -8.22 15.82
C LEU A 53 0.78 -9.58 16.49
N MET A 54 -0.37 -10.17 16.18
CA MET A 54 -0.70 -11.54 16.57
C MET A 54 -1.06 -12.37 15.34
N PHE A 55 -0.34 -13.45 15.12
CA PHE A 55 -0.61 -14.43 14.08
C PHE A 55 -1.23 -15.69 14.67
N HIS A 56 -2.29 -16.20 14.05
CA HIS A 56 -2.97 -17.44 14.46
C HIS A 56 -3.43 -18.22 13.25
N VAL A 57 -3.35 -19.55 13.34
CA VAL A 57 -3.74 -20.49 12.26
C VAL A 57 -5.19 -20.29 11.78
N SER A 58 -6.09 -19.82 12.63
CA SER A 58 -7.50 -19.57 12.29
C SER A 58 -7.70 -18.51 11.20
N TYR A 59 -6.73 -17.62 10.97
CA TYR A 59 -6.86 -16.54 9.98
C TYR A 59 -5.63 -16.35 9.08
N CYS A 60 -4.45 -16.86 9.46
CA CYS A 60 -3.27 -16.82 8.60
C CYS A 60 -2.35 -18.02 8.87
N ASN A 61 -1.39 -18.27 7.98
CA ASN A 61 -0.29 -19.19 8.28
C ASN A 61 0.79 -18.43 9.07
N PRO A 62 0.95 -18.67 10.38
CA PRO A 62 1.82 -17.85 11.23
C PRO A 62 3.30 -17.95 10.83
N GLU A 63 3.74 -19.11 10.37
CA GLU A 63 5.14 -19.32 9.97
C GLU A 63 5.47 -18.58 8.67
N ALA A 64 4.57 -18.63 7.69
CA ALA A 64 4.74 -17.94 6.41
C ALA A 64 4.72 -16.41 6.59
N GLU A 65 3.81 -15.88 7.40
CA GLU A 65 3.74 -14.43 7.66
C GLU A 65 4.95 -13.93 8.45
N LEU A 66 5.42 -14.71 9.43
CA LEU A 66 6.65 -14.39 10.15
C LEU A 66 7.88 -14.42 9.22
N ALA A 67 7.94 -15.37 8.28
CA ALA A 67 9.02 -15.44 7.30
C ALA A 67 9.03 -14.20 6.39
N LYS A 68 7.86 -13.73 5.91
CA LYS A 68 7.77 -12.49 5.10
C LYS A 68 8.30 -11.28 5.86
N LEU A 69 7.94 -11.15 7.14
CA LEU A 69 8.46 -10.07 8.00
C LEU A 69 9.98 -10.13 8.14
N LYS A 70 10.54 -11.32 8.36
CA LYS A 70 12.00 -11.50 8.46
C LYS A 70 12.71 -11.16 7.16
N VAL A 71 12.15 -11.59 6.02
CA VAL A 71 12.68 -11.27 4.69
C VAL A 71 12.66 -9.76 4.47
N ALA A 72 11.56 -9.07 4.79
CA ALA A 72 11.48 -7.61 4.70
C ALA A 72 12.53 -6.91 5.56
N GLY A 73 12.76 -7.40 6.78
CA GLY A 73 13.81 -6.90 7.66
C GLY A 73 15.20 -7.09 7.07
N SER A 74 15.46 -8.24 6.42
CA SER A 74 16.75 -8.54 5.78
C SER A 74 17.02 -7.75 4.50
N MET A 75 16.00 -7.16 3.88
CA MET A 75 16.18 -6.32 2.70
C MET A 75 16.76 -4.95 3.05
N HIS A 76 16.79 -4.55 4.33
CA HIS A 76 17.31 -3.27 4.82
C HIS A 76 16.81 -2.05 4.04
N THR A 77 15.62 -2.17 3.44
CA THR A 77 15.05 -1.18 2.53
C THR A 77 13.96 -0.42 3.26
N ALA A 78 13.88 0.89 3.02
CA ALA A 78 12.79 1.69 3.53
C ALA A 78 11.48 1.30 2.82
N LEU A 79 10.46 0.98 3.60
CA LEU A 79 9.17 0.51 3.12
C LEU A 79 8.10 1.55 3.48
N PRO A 80 7.15 1.86 2.57
CA PRO A 80 6.06 2.77 2.88
C PRO A 80 5.17 2.14 3.94
N PHE A 81 4.92 2.88 5.03
CA PHE A 81 3.98 2.50 6.06
C PHE A 81 2.66 3.24 5.85
N ILE A 82 1.60 2.46 5.67
CA ILE A 82 0.25 2.97 5.40
C ILE A 82 -0.69 2.38 6.45
N TYR A 83 -1.46 3.21 7.14
CA TYR A 83 -2.48 2.76 8.09
C TYR A 83 -3.66 2.07 7.37
N GLY A 84 -4.43 1.30 8.13
CA GLY A 84 -5.63 0.62 7.63
C GLY A 84 -6.72 1.52 7.09
N SER A 85 -6.74 2.77 7.55
CA SER A 85 -7.58 3.85 7.04
C SER A 85 -7.17 4.32 5.64
N GLY A 86 -6.04 3.83 5.10
CA GLY A 86 -5.45 4.28 3.85
C GLY A 86 -4.58 5.53 3.99
N GLN A 87 -4.42 6.08 5.20
CA GLN A 87 -3.53 7.21 5.45
C GLN A 87 -2.07 6.79 5.33
N TYR A 88 -1.34 7.47 4.46
CA TYR A 88 0.11 7.31 4.30
C TYR A 88 0.84 8.02 5.43
N VAL A 89 1.72 7.31 6.13
CA VAL A 89 2.48 7.84 7.28
C VAL A 89 3.84 8.34 6.84
N GLY A 90 4.59 7.49 6.11
CA GLY A 90 5.96 7.78 5.74
C GLY A 90 6.72 6.53 5.30
N MET A 91 8.03 6.69 5.11
CA MET A 91 8.94 5.59 4.79
C MET A 91 9.64 5.13 6.07
N PHE A 92 9.58 3.84 6.36
CA PHE A 92 10.12 3.28 7.59
C PHE A 92 11.03 2.09 7.30
N VAL A 93 12.07 1.95 8.10
CA VAL A 93 12.95 0.77 8.11
C VAL A 93 12.64 -0.06 9.34
N ILE A 94 12.69 -1.38 9.19
CA ILE A 94 12.53 -2.30 10.32
C ILE A 94 13.82 -2.30 11.15
N LYS A 95 13.75 -1.76 12.37
CA LYS A 95 14.85 -1.75 13.35
C LYS A 95 14.97 -3.09 14.06
N SER A 96 13.84 -3.69 14.44
CA SER A 96 13.84 -4.98 15.12
C SER A 96 12.53 -5.75 14.91
N ILE A 97 12.62 -7.07 14.98
CA ILE A 97 11.48 -7.99 14.98
C ILE A 97 11.68 -8.95 16.14
N ARG A 98 10.74 -8.97 17.07
CA ARG A 98 10.71 -9.93 18.19
C ARG A 98 9.51 -10.85 18.04
N SER A 99 9.75 -12.14 17.86
CA SER A 99 8.70 -13.15 17.76
C SER A 99 8.66 -14.04 18.99
N THR A 100 7.48 -14.20 19.58
CA THR A 100 7.22 -15.09 20.72
C THR A 100 6.14 -16.10 20.35
N ALA A 101 6.48 -17.38 20.30
CA ALA A 101 5.51 -18.45 20.12
C ALA A 101 4.60 -18.53 21.35
N ARG A 102 3.28 -18.45 21.13
CA ARG A 102 2.26 -18.54 22.18
C ARG A 102 1.68 -19.95 22.30
N GLN A 103 1.45 -20.59 21.15
CA GLN A 103 0.93 -21.96 21.11
C GLN A 103 1.57 -22.73 19.95
N THR A 104 1.81 -24.01 20.21
CA THR A 104 2.40 -24.95 19.28
C THR A 104 1.57 -26.22 19.29
N ASN A 105 1.37 -26.86 18.15
CA ASN A 105 0.65 -28.12 18.08
C ASN A 105 1.53 -29.30 18.58
N SER A 106 0.93 -30.49 18.69
CA SER A 106 1.62 -31.71 19.12
C SER A 106 2.78 -32.14 18.20
N ARG A 107 2.88 -31.61 16.99
CA ARG A 107 3.97 -31.84 16.03
C ARG A 107 5.04 -30.74 16.04
N GLY A 108 4.92 -29.73 16.90
CA GLY A 108 5.88 -28.62 16.95
C GLY A 108 5.61 -27.47 15.98
N ALA A 109 4.52 -27.51 15.21
CA ALA A 109 4.16 -26.41 14.31
C ALA A 109 3.47 -25.27 15.07
N LEU A 110 3.77 -24.03 14.66
CA LEU A 110 3.26 -22.83 15.29
C LEU A 110 1.74 -22.68 15.07
N VAL A 111 1.00 -22.57 16.15
CA VAL A 111 -0.46 -22.32 16.14
C VAL A 111 -0.75 -20.84 16.36
N ALA A 112 -0.02 -20.22 17.29
CA ALA A 112 -0.17 -18.82 17.64
C ALA A 112 1.20 -18.18 17.90
N VAL A 113 1.45 -17.00 17.35
CA VAL A 113 2.71 -16.24 17.52
C VAL A 113 2.38 -14.77 17.72
N THR A 114 2.97 -14.15 18.73
CA THR A 114 2.98 -12.69 18.86
C THR A 114 4.29 -12.16 18.27
N ALA A 115 4.22 -11.16 17.39
CA ALA A 115 5.38 -10.50 16.83
C ALA A 115 5.34 -8.99 17.15
N ARG A 116 6.36 -8.47 17.81
CA ARG A 116 6.57 -7.04 18.01
C ARG A 116 7.57 -6.53 16.97
N VAL A 117 7.19 -5.52 16.22
CA VAL A 117 8.03 -4.91 15.18
C VAL A 117 8.28 -3.46 15.56
N SER A 118 9.55 -3.07 15.64
CA SER A 118 9.95 -1.68 15.84
C SER A 118 10.42 -1.12 14.51
N LEU A 119 9.80 -0.02 14.10
CA LEU A 119 10.09 0.72 12.89
C LEU A 119 10.73 2.06 13.26
N VAL A 120 11.66 2.53 12.44
CA VAL A 120 12.22 3.89 12.53
C VAL A 120 12.06 4.58 11.20
N GLU A 121 11.65 5.83 11.26
CA GLU A 121 11.51 6.70 10.10
C GLU A 121 12.84 6.77 9.35
N HIS A 122 12.75 6.66 8.03
CA HIS A 122 13.89 6.89 7.17
C HIS A 122 13.83 8.32 6.67
N GLY A 123 14.71 9.17 7.23
CA GLY A 123 14.96 10.55 6.80
C GLY A 123 15.64 10.62 5.42
N GLY A 124 15.00 10.06 4.39
CA GLY A 124 15.45 10.14 3.02
C GLY A 124 14.78 11.32 2.33
N PHE A 125 15.47 12.46 2.28
CA PHE A 125 15.16 13.57 1.38
C PHE A 125 14.97 13.04 -0.05
N GLY A 126 13.94 13.54 -0.74
CA GLY A 126 13.53 13.08 -2.07
C GLY A 126 14.70 12.98 -3.06
N GLY A 127 15.02 11.76 -3.46
CA GLY A 127 15.99 11.50 -4.51
C GLY A 127 16.37 10.02 -4.51
N LEU A 128 15.85 9.27 -5.49
CA LEU A 128 16.17 7.86 -5.78
C LEU A 128 15.53 6.78 -4.88
N GLY A 129 15.30 7.00 -3.58
CA GLY A 129 14.51 6.07 -2.75
C GLY A 129 12.99 6.10 -3.03
N GLY A 130 12.49 7.23 -3.55
CA GLY A 130 11.06 7.46 -3.82
C GLY A 130 10.52 6.83 -5.10
N LEU A 131 11.39 6.41 -6.04
CA LEU A 131 10.95 5.83 -7.31
C LEU A 131 10.40 4.40 -7.17
N LEU A 132 10.84 3.65 -6.15
CA LEU A 132 10.24 2.35 -5.82
C LEU A 132 8.89 2.49 -5.11
N GLY A 133 8.69 3.56 -4.33
CA GLY A 133 7.42 3.82 -3.64
C GLY A 133 6.29 4.28 -4.56
N ALA A 134 6.60 5.06 -5.61
CA ALA A 134 5.61 5.62 -6.53
C ALA A 134 4.91 4.56 -7.42
N VAL A 135 5.57 3.44 -7.72
CA VAL A 135 5.02 2.41 -8.62
C VAL A 135 3.82 1.69 -7.99
N ILE A 136 3.77 1.55 -6.65
CA ILE A 136 2.68 0.81 -5.98
C ILE A 136 1.36 1.61 -5.96
N SER A 137 1.39 2.95 -5.99
CA SER A 137 0.16 3.76 -6.03
C SER A 137 -0.48 3.80 -7.42
N VAL A 138 0.34 3.81 -8.48
CA VAL A 138 -0.14 3.83 -9.88
C VAL A 138 -0.84 2.51 -10.24
N VAL A 139 -0.32 1.36 -9.78
CA VAL A 139 -0.93 0.05 -10.06
C VAL A 139 -2.32 -0.09 -9.42
N ASN A 140 -2.52 0.45 -8.22
CA ASN A 140 -3.84 0.40 -7.54
C ASN A 140 -4.88 1.35 -8.17
N ASN A 141 -4.46 2.44 -8.81
CA ASN A 141 -5.37 3.37 -9.48
C ASN A 141 -5.76 2.91 -10.89
N VAL A 142 -4.87 2.23 -11.63
CA VAL A 142 -5.22 1.66 -12.95
C VAL A 142 -6.24 0.52 -12.82
N ALA A 143 -6.14 -0.32 -11.78
CA ALA A 143 -7.10 -1.39 -11.52
C ALA A 143 -8.52 -0.89 -11.14
N ARG A 144 -8.65 0.37 -10.68
CA ARG A 144 -9.95 1.01 -10.41
C ARG A 144 -10.49 1.79 -11.60
N ALA A 145 -9.62 2.29 -12.49
CA ALA A 145 -10.02 3.01 -13.70
C ALA A 145 -10.51 2.08 -14.83
N SER A 146 -10.16 0.79 -14.81
CA SER A 146 -10.61 -0.19 -15.81
C SER A 146 -12.00 -0.79 -15.52
N GLY A 147 -12.73 -0.31 -14.51
CA GLY A 147 -14.01 -0.86 -14.06
C GLY A 147 -15.28 -0.11 -14.52
N ALA A 148 -15.15 0.93 -15.34
CA ALA A 148 -16.29 1.74 -15.80
C ALA A 148 -16.31 1.90 -17.34
N GLY A 149 -16.46 0.78 -18.05
CA GLY A 149 -16.74 0.76 -19.49
C GLY A 149 -17.99 -0.07 -19.74
N GLY A 150 -19.13 0.60 -19.92
CA GLY A 150 -20.45 0.01 -20.05
C GLY A 150 -20.55 -1.02 -21.19
N ASN A 151 -21.27 -2.09 -20.91
CA ASN A 151 -21.60 -3.14 -21.86
C ASN A 151 -22.65 -2.61 -22.87
N ALA A 152 -22.19 -1.86 -23.88
CA ALA A 152 -23.03 -1.47 -25.00
C ALA A 152 -23.21 -2.66 -25.94
N ARG A 153 -24.39 -3.29 -25.87
CA ARG A 153 -24.87 -4.27 -26.85
C ARG A 153 -24.83 -3.63 -28.24
N SER A 154 -23.88 -4.04 -29.08
CA SER A 154 -23.85 -3.70 -30.50
C SER A 154 -24.92 -4.51 -31.25
N GLY A 155 -26.11 -3.93 -31.45
CA GLY A 155 -27.03 -4.38 -32.50
C GLY A 155 -26.51 -3.93 -33.89
N PRO A 156 -26.82 -4.66 -34.97
CA PRO A 156 -26.38 -4.28 -36.31
C PRO A 156 -27.05 -2.98 -36.77
N PRO A 157 -26.37 -2.16 -37.60
CA PRO A 157 -26.85 -0.83 -37.99
C PRO A 157 -28.05 -0.91 -38.95
N PRO A 158 -28.97 0.08 -38.93
CA PRO A 158 -30.06 0.16 -39.90
C PRO A 158 -29.53 0.55 -41.29
N ALA A 159 -30.07 -0.11 -42.32
CA ALA A 159 -29.72 0.11 -43.73
C ALA A 159 -30.11 1.52 -44.22
N ALA A 160 -29.22 2.12 -45.02
CA ALA A 160 -29.42 3.41 -45.66
C ALA A 160 -30.47 3.35 -46.80
N PRO A 161 -31.21 4.44 -47.08
CA PRO A 161 -32.15 4.50 -48.19
C PRO A 161 -31.41 4.67 -49.54
N SER A 162 -31.60 3.72 -50.45
CA SER A 162 -31.14 3.82 -51.85
C SER A 162 -32.07 4.73 -52.65
N GLY A 163 -31.58 5.91 -53.03
CA GLY A 163 -32.20 6.76 -54.05
C GLY A 163 -31.58 6.51 -55.41
N ASP A 164 -32.40 6.12 -56.38
CA ASP A 164 -32.05 5.98 -57.80
C ASP A 164 -31.89 7.35 -58.48
N PRO A 165 -30.84 7.55 -59.32
CA PRO A 165 -30.84 8.60 -60.32
C PRO A 165 -31.05 8.02 -61.73
N GLY A 166 -32.16 8.43 -62.36
CA GLY A 166 -32.25 8.86 -63.77
C GLY A 166 -31.71 7.95 -64.86
N GLY A 167 -32.62 7.35 -65.65
CA GLY A 167 -32.27 6.56 -66.83
C GLY A 167 -31.95 7.37 -68.09
N VAL A 168 -31.47 6.67 -69.13
CA VAL A 168 -31.76 6.96 -70.56
C VAL A 168 -31.67 5.65 -71.37
N SER A 169 -32.71 5.46 -72.19
CA SER A 169 -33.01 4.59 -73.33
C SER A 169 -31.96 3.70 -74.02
N SER A 170 -32.45 2.56 -74.54
CA SER A 170 -32.33 2.18 -75.96
C SER A 170 -33.49 1.29 -76.38
N GLY A 171 -34.15 1.64 -77.49
CA GLY A 171 -35.40 1.04 -77.95
C GLY A 171 -35.25 -0.20 -78.81
N SER A 172 -36.38 -0.89 -79.03
CA SER A 172 -36.61 -1.75 -80.19
C SER A 172 -38.12 -1.90 -80.44
N ILE A 173 -38.53 -1.43 -81.61
CA ILE A 173 -39.74 -1.76 -82.39
C ILE A 173 -40.03 -3.27 -82.40
N VAL A 174 -41.30 -3.69 -82.33
CA VAL A 174 -41.98 -4.62 -83.28
C VAL A 174 -43.51 -4.46 -83.17
N ARG A 175 -44.16 -4.48 -84.35
CA ARG A 175 -45.58 -4.31 -84.70
C ARG A 175 -46.48 -5.49 -84.28
N GLN A 176 -47.74 -5.22 -83.96
CA GLN A 176 -48.93 -5.41 -84.83
C GLN A 176 -50.17 -4.82 -84.15
#